data_AF-A0A1M5QAJ9-F1
#
_entry.id   AF-A0A1M5QAJ9-F1
#
_cell.length_a   1.000
_cell.length_b   1.000
_cell.length_c   1.000
_cell.angle_alpha   90.00
_cell.angle_beta   90.00
_cell.angle_gamma   90.00
#
_symmetry.space_group_name_H-M   'P 1'
#
loop_
_entity.id
_entity.type
_entity.pdbx_description
1 polymer ?
#
loop_
_entity_poly.entity_id
_entity_poly.type
_entity_poly.pdbx_seq_one_letter_code
_entity_poly.pdbx_strand_id
1 'polypeptide(L)' 'MLKIRISGPTYELKDYLEHMEKDKVYQITSKSQPLKNKGTNRIFRVFTDVDKKTKIAAREAKVAG' A
#
# COMPACT_ATOMS: atom_id res chain seq x y z
N MET A 1 6.01 -0.65 -10.19
CA MET A 1 5.56 0.13 -9.03
C MET A 1 4.41 1.05 -9.39
N LEU A 2 3.25 0.77 -8.82
CA LEU A 2 2.06 1.62 -8.88
C LEU A 2 1.95 2.37 -7.55
N LYS A 3 1.69 3.67 -7.60
CA LYS A 3 1.47 4.50 -6.41
C LYS A 3 -0.03 4.68 -6.21
N ILE A 4 -0.53 4.30 -5.05
CA ILE A 4 -1.95 4.36 -4.71
C ILE A 4 -2.12 5.37 -3.56
N ARG A 5 -3.11 6.25 -3.72
CA ARG A 5 -3.60 7.13 -2.65
C ARG A 5 -5.06 6.78 -2.41
N ILE A 6 -5.38 6.37 -1.20
CA ILE A 6 -6.75 6.09 -0.77
C ILE A 6 -7.11 6.98 0.41
N SER A 7 -8.36 7.45 0.45
CA SER A 7 -8.88 8.30 1.51
C SER A 7 -10.19 7.74 2.03
N GLY A 8 -10.37 7.77 3.34
CA GLY A 8 -11.55 7.23 4.01
C GLY A 8 -11.42 7.31 5.53
N PRO A 9 -12.44 6.84 6.25
CA PRO A 9 -12.34 6.56 7.67
C PRO A 9 -11.21 5.57 7.98
N THR A 10 -10.66 5.61 9.19
CA THR A 10 -9.53 4.75 9.58
C THR A 10 -9.82 3.26 9.50
N TYR A 11 -11.08 2.84 9.72
CA TYR A 11 -11.47 1.43 9.62
C TYR A 11 -11.42 0.92 8.18
N GLU A 12 -11.93 1.68 7.19
CA GLU A 12 -11.86 1.29 5.77
C GLU A 12 -10.41 1.27 5.26
N LEU A 13 -9.59 2.22 5.73
CA LEU A 13 -8.17 2.24 5.39
C LEU A 13 -7.43 1.02 5.96
N LYS A 14 -7.83 0.58 7.16
CA LYS A 14 -7.30 -0.65 7.77
C LYS A 14 -7.70 -1.87 6.94
N ASP A 15 -8.98 -1.99 6.59
CA ASP A 15 -9.49 -3.10 5.77
C ASP A 15 -8.78 -3.17 4.40
N TYR A 16 -8.56 -2.02 3.76
CA TYR A 16 -7.78 -1.92 2.53
C TYR A 16 -6.36 -2.49 2.70
N LEU A 17 -5.66 -2.10 3.76
CA LEU A 17 -4.29 -2.56 4.02
C LEU A 17 -4.24 -4.06 4.28
N GLU A 18 -5.17 -4.58 5.09
CA GLU A 18 -5.25 -6.02 5.38
C GLU A 18 -5.58 -6.85 4.14
N HIS A 19 -6.43 -6.34 3.25
CA HIS A 19 -6.73 -6.97 1.97
C HIS A 19 -5.49 -7.04 1.07
N MET A 20 -4.77 -5.91 0.94
CA MET A 20 -3.56 -5.81 0.13
C MET A 20 -2.40 -6.66 0.66
N GLU A 21 -2.28 -6.82 1.98
CA GLU A 21 -1.26 -7.70 2.59
C GLU A 21 -1.49 -9.18 2.22
N LYS A 22 -2.74 -9.58 1.98
CA LYS A 22 -3.12 -10.95 1.59
C LYS A 22 -3.22 -11.15 0.07
N ASP A 23 -2.97 -10.10 -0.72
CA ASP A 23 -3.10 -10.18 -2.18
C ASP A 23 -2.10 -11.17 -2.79
N LYS A 24 -2.53 -11.94 -3.78
CA LYS A 24 -1.71 -13.00 -4.40
C LYS A 24 -0.81 -12.48 -5.52
N VAL A 25 -1.14 -11.35 -6.12
CA VAL A 25 -0.50 -10.81 -7.34
C VAL A 25 0.41 -9.64 -7.00
N TYR A 26 -0.05 -8.77 -6.10
CA TYR A 26 0.59 -7.54 -5.70
C TYR A 26 1.09 -7.62 -4.26
N GLN A 27 2.08 -6.80 -3.96
CA GLN A 27 2.64 -6.64 -2.63
C GLN A 27 2.87 -5.14 -2.40
N ILE A 28 2.48 -4.67 -1.20
CA ILE A 28 2.87 -3.34 -0.73
C ILE A 28 4.37 -3.34 -0.47
N THR A 29 5.10 -2.46 -1.14
CA THR A 29 6.54 -2.25 -0.94
C THR A 29 6.82 -1.07 0.00
N SER A 30 5.88 -0.14 0.14
CA SER A 30 5.94 0.96 1.12
C SER A 30 4.53 1.44 1.47
N LYS A 31 4.33 1.86 2.73
CA LYS A 31 3.07 2.48 3.18
C LYS A 31 3.33 3.65 4.12
N SER A 32 2.52 4.71 4.01
CA SER A 32 2.50 5.79 4.99
C SER A 32 1.64 5.44 6.21
N GLN A 33 1.84 6.15 7.31
CA GLN A 33 0.82 6.23 8.36
C GLN A 33 -0.45 6.93 7.83
N PRO A 34 -1.63 6.72 8.44
CA PRO A 34 -2.82 7.49 8.13
C PRO A 34 -2.61 8.98 8.40
N LEU A 35 -2.77 9.81 7.38
CA LEU A 35 -2.61 11.25 7.46
C LEU A 35 -3.98 11.91 7.46
N LYS A 36 -4.22 12.89 8.34
CA LYS A 36 -5.48 13.65 8.31
C LYS A 36 -5.67 14.35 6.97
N ASN A 37 -6.90 14.31 6.45
CA ASN A 37 -7.24 15.12 5.30
C ASN A 37 -7.52 16.57 5.73
N LYS A 38 -7.20 17.55 4.88
CA LYS A 38 -7.43 18.96 5.23
C LYS A 38 -8.94 19.22 5.35
N GLY A 39 -9.34 19.94 6.40
CA GLY A 39 -10.74 20.32 6.63
C GLY A 39 -11.62 19.26 7.29
N THR A 40 -11.06 18.11 7.73
CA THR A 40 -11.83 17.09 8.44
C THR A 40 -10.97 16.31 9.43
N ASN A 41 -11.56 15.95 10.58
CA ASN A 41 -10.96 15.07 11.58
C ASN A 41 -11.40 13.60 11.42
N ARG A 42 -12.29 13.31 10.47
CA ARG A 42 -12.90 11.98 10.29
C ARG A 42 -12.35 11.23 9.09
N ILE A 43 -11.83 11.95 8.08
CA ILE A 43 -11.27 11.36 6.87
C ILE A 43 -9.76 11.45 6.90
N PHE A 44 -9.12 10.32 6.67
CA PHE A 44 -7.69 10.16 6.60
C PHE A 44 -7.30 9.71 5.19
N ARG A 45 -6.01 9.74 4.91
CA ARG A 45 -5.43 9.23 3.67
C ARG A 45 -4.22 8.37 3.96
N VAL A 46 -4.04 7.31 3.19
CA VAL A 46 -2.85 6.47 3.19
C VAL A 46 -2.27 6.45 1.78
N PHE A 47 -0.95 6.43 1.72
CA PHE A 47 -0.18 6.27 0.50
C PHE A 47 0.47 4.89 0.53
N THR A 48 0.30 4.11 -0.54
CA THR A 48 0.95 2.81 -0.72
C THR A 48 1.66 2.76 -2.06
N ASP A 49 2.90 2.26 -2.04
CA ASP A 49 3.58 1.83 -3.24
C ASP A 49 3.41 0.31 -3.35
N VAL A 50 2.96 -0.16 -4.52
CA VAL A 50 2.72 -1.58 -4.77
C VAL A 50 3.45 -2.05 -6.02
N ASP A 51 3.93 -3.29 -6.01
CA ASP A 51 4.49 -3.94 -7.21
C ASP A 51 3.98 -5.37 -7.34
N LYS A 52 4.11 -5.94 -8.55
CA LYS A 52 3.81 -7.35 -8.77
C LYS A 52 4.85 -8.20 -8.07
N LYS A 53 4.42 -9.25 -7.36
CA LYS A 53 5.32 -10.18 -6.65
C LYS A 53 6.37 -10.80 -7.58
N THR A 54 6.00 -11.13 -8.82
CA THR A 54 6.92 -11.64 -9.84
C THR A 54 8.04 -10.66 -10.19
N LYS A 55 7.76 -9.35 -10.21
CA LYS A 55 8.78 -8.32 -10.44
C LYS A 55 9.70 -8.13 -9.25
N ILE A 56 9.20 -8.34 -8.03
CA ILE A 56 10.01 -8.28 -6.80
C ILE A 56 10.99 -9.45 -6.80
N ALA A 57 10.50 -10.68 -6.95
CA ALA A 57 11.34 -11.88 -6.97
C ALA A 57 12.43 -11.83 -8.07
N ALA A 58 12.08 -11.35 -9.28
CA ALA A 58 13.04 -11.22 -10.37
C ALA A 58 14.14 -10.18 -10.09
N ARG A 59 13.88 -9.16 -9.26
CA ARG A 59 14.91 -8.19 -8.84
C ARG A 59 15.82 -8.78 -7.77
N GLU A 60 15.26 -9.48 -6.80
CA GLU A 60 16.03 -10.15 -5.73
C GLU A 60 16.98 -11.19 -6.30
N ALA A 61 16.52 -12.01 -7.26
CA ALA A 61 17.35 -12.99 -7.95
C ALA A 61 18.52 -12.37 -8.73
N LYS A 62 18.37 -11.13 -9.23
CA LYS A 62 19.44 -10.40 -9.94
C LYS A 62 20.45 -9.73 -9.01
N VAL A 63 20.08 -9.47 -7.76
CA VAL A 63 20.98 -8.87 -6.77
C VAL A 63 21.80 -9.94 -6.05
N ALA A 64 21.28 -11.17 -5.99
CA ALA A 64 21.93 -12.30 -5.33
C ALA A 64 22.96 -13.06 -6.19
N GLY A 65 23.06 -12.78 -7.49
CA GLY A 65 24.01 -13.39 -8.42
C GLY A 65 24.96 -12.36 -9.00
#